data_AF-A0A1L4CXE7-F1
#
_entry.id   AF-A0A1L4CXE7-F1
#
_cell.length_a   1.000
_cell.length_b   1.000
_cell.length_c   1.000
_cell.angle_alpha   90.00
_cell.angle_beta   90.00
_cell.angle_gamma   90.00
#
_symmetry.space_group_name_H-M   'P 1'
#
loop_
_entity.id
_entity.type
_entity.pdbx_description
1 polymer ?
#
loop_
_entity_poly.entity_id
_entity_poly.type
_entity_poly.pdbx_seq_one_letter_code
_entity_poly.pdbx_strand_id
1 'polypeptide(L)'
;MKLKKIIFIFISIIFLAIIIKFNKIKKNFWDDKKIEAIYNNIFPSYEIESLTINYNKKNNNEVLNKNNIQNITDLKTVINSTKYNEISFKNYLKKISKKTVPGTHEWLLAPKTLAIEKKKIIKFDSQILWEDENFYYINEGEYGIKGTGKNYNPNYSLVAIDKDTLEIGIINGYFILKLKEIENNPKQFAKNHGVKFISYYPKSNTMIIRMENGTNITETFHNLKQSPSIKNVDVEVLDGFPILD
;
A
#
# COMPACT_ATOMS: atom_id res chain seq x y z
N MET A 1 33.96 27.74 39.68
CA MET A 1 32.55 27.29 39.59
C MET A 1 31.61 28.22 38.80
N LYS A 2 31.86 29.55 38.73
CA LYS A 2 30.95 30.50 38.05
C LYS A 2 30.99 30.43 36.51
N LEU A 3 32.17 30.23 35.90
CA LEU A 3 32.32 30.18 34.44
C LEU A 3 31.60 28.96 33.81
N LYS A 4 31.67 27.78 34.45
CA LYS A 4 30.99 26.56 33.97
C LYS A 4 29.47 26.71 33.97
N LYS A 5 28.89 27.44 34.95
CA LYS A 5 27.45 27.72 34.99
C LYS A 5 27.02 28.67 33.87
N ILE A 6 27.83 29.68 33.55
CA ILE A 6 27.56 30.63 32.46
C ILE A 6 27.59 29.89 31.11
N ILE A 7 28.59 29.03 30.88
CA ILE A 7 28.68 28.22 29.65
C ILE A 7 27.46 27.29 29.51
N PHE A 8 27.02 26.67 30.60
CA PHE A 8 25.85 25.79 30.59
C PHE A 8 24.57 26.55 30.21
N ILE A 9 24.38 27.77 30.74
CA ILE A 9 23.23 28.63 30.40
C ILE A 9 23.24 28.98 28.91
N PHE A 10 24.40 29.33 28.34
CA PHE A 10 24.51 29.63 26.91
C PHE A 10 24.18 28.41 26.03
N ILE A 11 24.65 27.21 26.41
CA ILE A 11 24.35 25.97 25.68
C ILE A 11 22.85 25.65 25.75
N SER A 12 22.21 25.83 26.92
CA SER A 12 20.77 25.60 27.07
C SER A 12 19.92 26.54 26.20
N ILE A 13 20.32 27.82 26.08
CA ILE A 13 19.61 28.79 25.22
C ILE A 13 19.72 28.41 23.74
N ILE A 14 20.90 27.97 23.28
CA ILE A 14 21.13 27.51 21.90
C ILE A 14 20.27 26.27 21.61
N PHE A 15 20.21 25.30 22.54
CA PHE A 15 19.37 24.11 22.39
C PHE A 15 17.88 24.46 22.32
N LEU A 16 17.40 25.39 23.16
CA LEU A 16 16.01 25.85 23.16
C LEU A 16 15.63 26.50 21.81
N ALA A 17 16.54 27.31 21.25
CA ALA A 17 16.34 27.95 19.94
C ALA A 17 16.24 26.92 18.80
N ILE A 18 17.05 25.86 18.84
CA ILE A 18 16.99 24.75 17.87
C ILE A 18 15.64 24.02 17.97
N ILE A 19 15.19 23.68 19.18
CA ILE A 19 13.91 22.97 19.41
C ILE A 19 12.72 23.82 18.91
N ILE A 20 12.70 25.11 19.20
CA ILE A 20 11.63 26.01 18.72
C ILE A 20 11.61 26.09 17.19
N LYS A 21 12.77 26.14 16.53
CA LYS A 21 12.87 26.16 15.07
C LYS A 21 12.36 24.86 14.44
N PHE A 22 12.66 23.70 15.04
CA PHE A 22 12.16 22.40 14.57
C PHE A 22 10.64 22.24 14.77
N ASN A 23 10.09 22.70 15.89
CA ASN A 23 8.64 22.65 16.14
C ASN A 23 7.86 23.59 15.20
N LYS A 24 8.43 24.73 14.80
CA LYS A 24 7.82 25.62 13.80
C LYS A 24 7.78 25.01 12.40
N ILE A 25 8.73 24.13 12.06
CA ILE A 25 8.79 23.44 10.76
C ILE A 25 7.76 22.29 10.70
N LYS A 26 7.53 21.57 11.81
CA LYS A 26 6.53 20.49 11.85
C LYS A 26 5.08 20.98 11.73
N LYS A 27 4.77 22.20 12.19
CA LYS A 27 3.39 22.72 12.15
C LYS A 27 2.92 23.17 10.76
N ASN A 28 3.83 23.30 9.79
CA ASN A 28 3.53 23.75 8.43
C ASN A 28 3.63 22.64 7.36
N PHE A 29 3.76 21.37 7.75
CA PHE A 29 3.99 20.27 6.80
C PHE A 29 2.75 19.43 6.47
N TRP A 30 1.63 19.66 7.16
CA TRP A 30 0.36 18.96 6.92
C TRP A 30 -0.75 20.00 6.81
N ASP A 31 -0.93 20.51 5.59
CA ASP A 31 -2.08 21.33 5.22
C ASP A 31 -3.12 20.37 4.62
N ASP A 32 -3.95 19.79 5.49
CA ASP A 32 -4.89 18.70 5.17
C ASP A 32 -5.83 19.04 3.99
N LYS A 33 -6.03 20.33 3.71
CA LYS A 33 -6.85 20.80 2.58
C LYS A 33 -6.23 20.55 1.19
N LYS A 34 -4.92 20.30 1.08
CA LYS A 34 -4.28 20.02 -0.23
C LYS A 34 -4.33 18.54 -0.62
N ILE A 35 -4.49 17.63 0.33
CA ILE A 35 -4.56 16.19 0.06
C ILE A 35 -5.93 15.82 -0.53
N GLU A 36 -7.00 16.47 -0.06
CA GLU A 36 -8.38 16.27 -0.55
C GLU A 36 -8.56 16.67 -2.03
N ALA A 37 -7.83 17.69 -2.49
CA ALA A 37 -7.85 18.11 -3.91
C ALA A 37 -7.07 17.16 -4.85
N ILE A 38 -6.20 16.30 -4.31
CA ILE A 38 -5.43 15.33 -5.08
C ILE A 38 -6.25 14.04 -5.29
N TYR A 39 -7.03 13.62 -4.28
CA TYR A 39 -7.93 12.47 -4.41
C TYR A 39 -9.02 12.69 -5.47
N ASN A 40 -9.61 13.89 -5.54
CA ASN A 40 -10.68 14.20 -6.48
C ASN A 40 -10.24 14.39 -7.94
N ASN A 41 -8.93 14.48 -8.22
CA ASN A 41 -8.40 14.67 -9.58
C ASN A 41 -7.70 13.42 -10.15
N ILE A 42 -7.51 12.37 -9.36
CA ILE A 42 -6.87 11.11 -9.81
C ILE A 42 -7.91 10.07 -10.27
N PHE A 43 -9.17 10.22 -9.86
CA PHE A 43 -10.29 9.45 -10.41
C PHE A 43 -11.15 10.35 -11.29
N PRO A 44 -10.97 10.39 -12.63
CA PRO A 44 -12.03 10.86 -13.48
C PRO A 44 -13.26 9.99 -13.19
N SER A 45 -14.36 10.64 -12.83
CA SER A 45 -15.69 10.06 -12.71
C SER A 45 -15.96 9.16 -13.93
N TYR A 46 -15.85 7.86 -13.74
CA TYR A 46 -16.60 6.95 -14.60
C TYR A 46 -18.07 7.25 -14.32
N GLU A 47 -18.81 7.56 -15.38
CA GLU A 47 -20.25 7.62 -15.36
C GLU A 47 -20.78 6.35 -14.71
N ILE A 48 -21.25 6.49 -13.47
CA ILE A 48 -22.15 5.53 -12.85
C ILE A 48 -23.44 5.70 -13.64
N GLU A 49 -23.61 4.87 -14.68
CA GLU A 49 -24.95 4.59 -15.17
C GLU A 49 -25.69 3.99 -13.98
N SER A 50 -26.52 4.81 -13.36
CA SER A 50 -27.25 4.49 -12.15
C SER A 50 -28.25 3.38 -12.44
N LEU A 51 -27.81 2.13 -12.29
CA LEU A 51 -28.71 1.01 -12.04
C LEU A 51 -29.32 1.25 -10.66
N THR A 52 -30.44 1.95 -10.70
CA THR A 52 -31.30 2.25 -9.55
C THR A 52 -31.85 0.93 -9.06
N ILE A 53 -31.14 0.27 -8.14
CA ILE A 53 -31.69 -0.87 -7.41
C ILE A 53 -32.68 -0.28 -6.41
N ASN A 54 -33.94 -0.21 -6.85
CA ASN A 54 -35.09 0.06 -6.01
C ASN A 54 -35.14 -0.98 -4.88
N TYR A 55 -34.71 -0.59 -3.69
CA TYR A 55 -35.02 -1.29 -2.45
C TYR A 55 -36.51 -1.13 -2.13
N ASN A 56 -37.37 -1.88 -2.81
CA ASN A 56 -38.75 -2.06 -2.39
C ASN A 56 -38.85 -3.23 -1.42
N LYS A 57 -38.78 -2.88 -0.13
CA LYS A 57 -39.22 -3.73 0.97
C LYS A 57 -40.74 -3.57 1.13
N LYS A 58 -41.56 -4.44 0.52
CA LYS A 58 -42.83 -4.91 1.11
C LYS A 58 -43.59 -5.95 0.26
N ASN A 59 -44.04 -6.97 0.99
CA ASN A 59 -45.22 -7.80 0.83
C ASN A 59 -45.13 -9.11 0.03
N ASN A 60 -45.25 -10.19 0.80
CA ASN A 60 -45.78 -11.50 0.44
C ASN A 60 -47.08 -11.38 -0.39
N ASN A 61 -47.16 -12.12 -1.50
CA ASN A 61 -48.15 -13.18 -1.71
C ASN A 61 -47.89 -13.89 -3.05
N GLU A 62 -47.88 -15.22 -2.98
CA GLU A 62 -48.22 -16.25 -3.98
C GLU A 62 -48.29 -15.87 -5.47
N VAL A 63 -47.63 -16.65 -6.33
CA VAL A 63 -48.28 -17.68 -7.17
C VAL A 63 -47.21 -18.44 -7.98
N LEU A 64 -47.36 -19.75 -7.99
CA LEU A 64 -46.59 -20.72 -8.78
C LEU A 64 -46.56 -20.36 -10.28
N ASN A 65 -45.41 -20.54 -10.92
CA ASN A 65 -45.43 -21.33 -12.15
C ASN A 65 -44.17 -22.16 -12.37
N LYS A 66 -44.45 -23.40 -12.74
CA LYS A 66 -43.57 -24.55 -12.90
C LYS A 66 -42.73 -24.48 -14.18
N ASN A 67 -41.59 -25.16 -14.11
CA ASN A 67 -40.83 -25.79 -15.20
C ASN A 67 -39.84 -24.92 -15.98
N ASN A 68 -38.59 -24.90 -15.49
CA ASN A 68 -37.45 -25.46 -16.22
C ASN A 68 -36.28 -25.65 -15.23
N ILE A 69 -36.29 -26.79 -14.55
CA ILE A 69 -35.12 -27.35 -13.88
C ILE A 69 -34.47 -28.28 -14.91
N GLN A 70 -33.39 -27.83 -15.53
CA GLN A 70 -32.39 -28.74 -16.07
C GLN A 70 -31.01 -28.25 -15.61
N ASN A 71 -30.57 -28.84 -14.50
CA ASN A 71 -29.18 -29.15 -14.18
C ASN A 71 -28.15 -28.01 -14.19
N ILE A 72 -28.14 -27.19 -13.12
CA ILE A 72 -26.89 -26.70 -12.52
C ILE A 72 -27.04 -26.74 -10.99
N THR A 73 -27.32 -27.92 -10.45
CA THR A 73 -26.91 -28.26 -9.08
C THR A 73 -25.62 -29.06 -9.19
N ASP A 74 -24.65 -28.76 -8.32
CA ASP A 74 -23.36 -29.44 -8.14
C ASP A 74 -22.10 -28.77 -8.69
N LEU A 75 -22.05 -27.44 -8.67
CA LEU A 75 -20.80 -26.79 -8.25
C LEU A 75 -20.92 -26.45 -6.76
N LYS A 76 -20.62 -27.45 -5.92
CA LYS A 76 -20.13 -27.20 -4.57
C LYS A 76 -18.89 -26.31 -4.70
N THR A 77 -19.09 -24.99 -4.71
CA THR A 77 -18.05 -24.06 -4.35
C THR A 77 -17.66 -24.43 -2.93
N VAL A 78 -16.50 -25.07 -2.80
CA VAL A 78 -15.77 -25.08 -1.54
C VAL A 78 -15.59 -23.60 -1.21
N ILE A 79 -16.47 -23.07 -0.36
CA ILE A 79 -16.29 -21.76 0.24
C ILE A 79 -15.00 -21.96 1.04
N ASN A 80 -13.88 -21.52 0.48
CA ASN A 80 -12.60 -21.55 1.19
C ASN A 80 -12.79 -20.68 2.41
N SER A 81 -13.12 -21.30 3.54
CA SER A 81 -13.26 -20.61 4.81
C SER A 81 -11.90 -19.97 5.10
N THR A 82 -11.88 -18.67 5.30
CA THR A 82 -10.67 -17.97 5.71
C THR A 82 -10.13 -18.59 6.99
N LYS A 83 -8.81 -18.73 7.10
CA LYS A 83 -8.16 -19.25 8.31
C LYS A 83 -8.38 -18.34 9.52
N TYR A 84 -8.43 -17.03 9.29
CA TYR A 84 -8.56 -16.02 10.32
C TYR A 84 -9.78 -15.14 10.05
N ASN A 85 -10.34 -14.58 11.12
CA ASN A 85 -11.10 -13.33 11.05
C ASN A 85 -10.12 -12.14 11.02
N GLU A 86 -10.63 -10.94 10.76
CA GLU A 86 -9.81 -9.73 10.61
C GLU A 86 -8.90 -9.47 11.82
N ILE A 87 -9.45 -9.48 13.04
CA ILE A 87 -8.69 -9.23 14.27
C ILE A 87 -7.54 -10.24 14.43
N SER A 88 -7.84 -11.53 14.20
CA SER A 88 -6.83 -12.59 14.31
C SER A 88 -5.79 -12.47 13.20
N PHE A 89 -6.17 -12.03 12.01
CA PHE A 89 -5.26 -11.80 10.89
C PHE A 89 -4.32 -10.62 11.16
N LYS A 90 -4.85 -9.48 11.62
CA LYS A 90 -4.04 -8.32 12.03
C LYS A 90 -3.02 -8.70 13.12
N ASN A 91 -3.44 -9.47 14.12
CA ASN A 91 -2.54 -9.98 15.16
C ASN A 91 -1.48 -10.94 14.61
N TYR A 92 -1.86 -11.81 13.66
CA TYR A 92 -0.93 -12.68 12.95
C TYR A 92 0.13 -11.86 12.20
N LEU A 93 -0.28 -10.87 11.39
CA LEU A 93 0.60 -9.98 10.65
C LEU A 93 1.54 -9.23 11.60
N LYS A 94 1.01 -8.61 12.66
CA LYS A 94 1.81 -7.90 13.68
C LYS A 94 2.91 -8.78 14.27
N LYS A 95 2.62 -10.06 14.52
CA LYS A 95 3.59 -11.02 15.10
C LYS A 95 4.74 -11.35 14.13
N ILE A 96 4.45 -11.45 12.83
CA ILE A 96 5.45 -11.85 11.83
C ILE A 96 6.22 -10.67 11.23
N SER A 97 5.62 -9.47 11.27
CA SER A 97 6.20 -8.25 10.71
C SER A 97 7.29 -7.69 11.62
N LYS A 98 8.53 -7.66 11.11
CA LYS A 98 9.71 -7.21 11.88
C LYS A 98 10.55 -6.16 11.18
N LYS A 99 10.42 -6.04 9.85
CA LYS A 99 11.24 -5.14 9.04
C LYS A 99 10.39 -4.03 8.50
N THR A 100 10.83 -2.80 8.67
CA THR A 100 10.16 -1.63 8.11
C THR A 100 10.19 -1.67 6.58
N VAL A 101 9.08 -1.23 5.97
CA VAL A 101 9.05 -0.99 4.52
C VAL A 101 10.02 0.17 4.22
N PRO A 102 10.98 0.00 3.30
CA PRO A 102 11.94 1.06 2.97
C PRO A 102 11.25 2.37 2.59
N GLY A 103 11.72 3.50 3.15
CA GLY A 103 11.13 4.82 2.89
C GLY A 103 9.93 5.17 3.76
N THR A 104 9.48 4.26 4.63
CA THR A 104 8.41 4.50 5.60
C THR A 104 8.91 4.28 7.02
N HIS A 105 8.25 4.85 8.04
CA HIS A 105 8.59 4.64 9.45
C HIS A 105 7.55 3.86 10.25
N GLU A 106 6.36 3.67 9.69
CA GLU A 106 5.19 3.13 10.39
C GLU A 106 4.81 1.74 9.84
N TRP A 107 5.06 1.50 8.56
CA TRP A 107 4.76 0.23 7.89
C TRP A 107 5.83 -0.83 8.10
N LEU A 108 5.41 -2.03 8.49
CA LEU A 108 6.24 -3.21 8.67
C LEU A 108 5.85 -4.30 7.65
N LEU A 109 6.83 -4.81 6.90
CA LEU A 109 6.64 -5.91 5.94
C LEU A 109 6.26 -7.21 6.67
N ALA A 110 5.17 -7.82 6.22
CA ALA A 110 4.72 -9.14 6.65
C ALA A 110 5.37 -10.24 5.79
N PRO A 111 6.39 -10.94 6.30
CA PRO A 111 7.12 -11.92 5.50
C PRO A 111 6.24 -13.13 5.16
N LYS A 112 6.39 -13.65 3.93
CA LYS A 112 5.67 -14.83 3.41
C LYS A 112 4.15 -14.67 3.27
N THR A 113 3.62 -13.46 3.46
CA THR A 113 2.22 -13.14 3.20
C THR A 113 2.10 -12.33 1.91
N LEU A 114 1.20 -12.78 1.04
CA LEU A 114 0.90 -12.14 -0.24
C LEU A 114 -0.57 -11.74 -0.31
N ALA A 115 -0.85 -10.66 -1.03
CA ALA A 115 -2.19 -10.29 -1.43
C ALA A 115 -2.36 -10.46 -2.94
N ILE A 116 -3.54 -10.92 -3.35
CA ILE A 116 -3.88 -11.14 -4.76
C ILE A 116 -5.24 -10.56 -5.05
N GLU A 117 -5.32 -9.73 -6.09
CA GLU A 117 -6.58 -9.14 -6.53
C GLU A 117 -7.59 -10.25 -6.89
N LYS A 118 -8.80 -10.20 -6.31
CA LYS A 118 -9.84 -11.22 -6.53
C LYS A 118 -10.19 -11.38 -8.01
N LYS A 119 -10.24 -10.29 -8.77
CA LYS A 119 -10.53 -10.29 -10.22
C LYS A 119 -9.50 -11.06 -11.06
N LYS A 120 -8.30 -11.31 -10.55
CA LYS A 120 -7.24 -12.03 -11.27
C LYS A 120 -7.36 -13.55 -11.12
N ILE A 121 -8.27 -14.07 -10.29
CA ILE A 121 -8.34 -15.51 -10.00
C ILE A 121 -9.77 -16.04 -10.06
N ILE A 122 -9.96 -17.18 -10.74
CA ILE A 122 -11.24 -17.88 -10.88
C ILE A 122 -11.36 -19.07 -9.90
N LYS A 123 -10.26 -19.62 -9.37
CA LYS A 123 -10.27 -20.71 -8.36
C LYS A 123 -9.02 -20.72 -7.47
N PHE A 124 -9.21 -21.01 -6.18
CA PHE A 124 -8.15 -21.25 -5.20
C PHE A 124 -8.21 -22.71 -4.72
N ASP A 125 -7.14 -23.47 -4.94
CA ASP A 125 -6.90 -24.78 -4.30
C ASP A 125 -6.08 -24.65 -3.00
N SER A 126 -5.91 -23.41 -2.47
CA SER A 126 -5.10 -23.13 -1.28
C SER A 126 -5.91 -22.55 -0.13
N GLN A 127 -5.29 -22.53 1.05
CA GLN A 127 -5.88 -21.92 2.23
C GLN A 127 -5.79 -20.39 2.13
N ILE A 128 -6.94 -19.73 2.06
CA ILE A 128 -7.03 -18.28 2.20
C ILE A 128 -6.82 -17.93 3.68
N LEU A 129 -5.85 -17.08 3.99
CA LEU A 129 -5.59 -16.63 5.36
C LEU A 129 -6.72 -15.71 5.83
N TRP A 130 -7.03 -14.72 4.99
CA TRP A 130 -8.08 -13.73 5.15
C TRP A 130 -8.40 -13.14 3.78
N GLU A 131 -9.51 -12.41 3.67
CA GLU A 131 -9.89 -11.68 2.46
C GLU A 131 -10.56 -10.36 2.84
N ASP A 132 -10.37 -9.35 1.99
CA ASP A 132 -11.14 -8.10 2.03
C ASP A 132 -12.00 -7.98 0.76
N GLU A 133 -12.55 -6.80 0.44
CA GLU A 133 -13.35 -6.61 -0.77
C GLU A 133 -12.57 -6.88 -2.08
N ASN A 134 -11.28 -6.54 -2.11
CA ASN A 134 -10.45 -6.47 -3.31
C ASN A 134 -9.41 -7.60 -3.41
N PHE A 135 -8.96 -8.15 -2.28
CA PHE A 135 -7.82 -9.06 -2.21
C PHE A 135 -8.11 -10.34 -1.43
N TYR A 136 -7.48 -11.43 -1.88
CA TYR A 136 -7.23 -12.64 -1.09
C TYR A 136 -5.83 -12.58 -0.50
N TYR A 137 -5.70 -12.89 0.79
CA TYR A 137 -4.41 -12.97 1.48
C TYR A 137 -4.00 -14.43 1.66
N ILE A 138 -2.78 -14.78 1.26
CA ILE A 138 -2.28 -16.15 1.26
C ILE A 138 -0.83 -16.27 1.73
N ASN A 139 -0.39 -17.51 1.99
CA ASN A 139 1.02 -17.82 2.16
C ASN A 139 1.74 -18.00 0.83
N GLU A 140 2.95 -17.42 0.72
CA GLU A 140 3.89 -17.57 -0.40
C GLU A 140 4.17 -19.04 -0.78
N GLY A 141 4.30 -19.90 0.24
CA GLY A 141 4.75 -21.30 0.08
C GLY A 141 3.73 -22.26 -0.55
N GLU A 142 2.44 -21.91 -0.53
CA GLU A 142 1.37 -22.80 -1.04
C GLU A 142 1.30 -22.84 -2.56
N TYR A 143 1.90 -21.86 -3.25
CA TYR A 143 1.88 -21.75 -4.71
C TYR A 143 3.25 -21.89 -5.38
N GLY A 144 4.33 -22.06 -4.61
CA GLY A 144 5.68 -21.98 -5.15
C GLY A 144 6.06 -20.58 -5.67
N ILE A 145 5.33 -19.54 -5.25
CA ILE A 145 5.47 -18.18 -5.76
C ILE A 145 6.30 -17.38 -4.79
N LYS A 146 7.51 -16.96 -5.16
CA LYS A 146 8.46 -16.34 -4.24
C LYS A 146 8.24 -14.85 -3.93
N GLY A 147 6.99 -14.39 -3.92
CA GLY A 147 6.67 -12.99 -3.68
C GLY A 147 7.19 -12.56 -2.31
N THR A 148 8.37 -11.98 -2.30
CA THR A 148 9.05 -11.51 -1.11
C THR A 148 9.63 -10.16 -1.43
N GLY A 149 10.01 -9.42 -0.40
CA GLY A 149 10.87 -8.26 -0.61
C GLY A 149 12.14 -8.58 -1.43
N LYS A 150 12.54 -9.84 -1.62
CA LYS A 150 13.69 -10.24 -2.43
C LYS A 150 13.35 -10.64 -3.88
N ASN A 151 12.15 -11.15 -4.15
CA ASN A 151 11.71 -11.52 -5.51
C ASN A 151 10.29 -10.96 -5.74
N TYR A 152 10.21 -9.69 -6.08
CA TYR A 152 8.93 -9.03 -6.37
C TYR A 152 8.24 -9.70 -7.57
N ASN A 153 6.93 -9.91 -7.49
CA ASN A 153 6.12 -10.45 -8.58
C ASN A 153 4.96 -9.48 -8.86
N PRO A 154 4.80 -8.92 -10.06
CA PRO A 154 3.76 -7.94 -10.34
C PRO A 154 2.32 -8.48 -10.28
N ASN A 155 2.15 -9.81 -10.22
CA ASN A 155 0.87 -10.47 -10.05
C ASN A 155 0.46 -10.64 -8.57
N TYR A 156 1.41 -10.48 -7.64
CA TYR A 156 1.22 -10.69 -6.20
C TYR A 156 1.77 -9.51 -5.43
N SER A 157 0.94 -8.90 -4.62
CA SER A 157 1.33 -7.74 -3.82
C SER A 157 1.96 -8.20 -2.51
N LEU A 158 2.98 -7.49 -2.04
CA LEU A 158 3.53 -7.74 -0.71
C LEU A 158 2.61 -7.11 0.33
N VAL A 159 2.50 -7.75 1.49
CA VAL A 159 1.65 -7.28 2.58
C VAL A 159 2.52 -6.56 3.62
N ALA A 160 2.01 -5.44 4.10
CA ALA A 160 2.55 -4.69 5.22
C ALA A 160 1.47 -4.48 6.29
N ILE A 161 1.90 -4.11 7.49
CA ILE A 161 1.01 -3.68 8.56
C ILE A 161 1.55 -2.43 9.21
N ASP A 162 0.69 -1.46 9.47
CA ASP A 162 1.04 -0.30 10.26
C ASP A 162 1.24 -0.72 11.73
N LYS A 163 2.37 -0.32 12.32
CA LYS A 163 2.73 -0.73 13.68
C LYS A 163 1.82 -0.14 14.76
N ASP A 164 1.20 1.01 14.49
CA ASP A 164 0.44 1.82 15.44
C ASP A 164 -1.07 1.59 15.24
N THR A 165 -1.56 1.63 14.00
CA THR A 165 -3.01 1.50 13.68
C THR A 165 -3.44 0.06 13.41
N LEU A 166 -2.50 -0.85 13.11
CA LEU A 166 -2.78 -2.20 12.61
C LEU A 166 -3.52 -2.24 11.28
N GLU A 167 -3.51 -1.13 10.54
CA GLU A 167 -3.97 -1.11 9.16
C GLU A 167 -3.11 -2.03 8.31
N ILE A 168 -3.76 -2.72 7.38
CA ILE A 168 -3.09 -3.62 6.45
C ILE A 168 -2.72 -2.77 5.24
N GLY A 169 -1.50 -2.94 4.73
CA GLY A 169 -0.98 -2.15 3.62
C GLY A 169 -0.58 -3.08 2.49
N ILE A 170 -0.83 -2.66 1.26
CA ILE A 170 -0.48 -3.43 0.06
C ILE A 170 0.62 -2.72 -0.71
N ILE A 171 1.73 -3.43 -0.93
CA ILE A 171 2.87 -2.92 -1.69
C ILE A 171 2.89 -3.56 -3.07
N ASN A 172 2.54 -2.73 -4.05
CA ASN A 172 2.45 -3.11 -5.45
C ASN A 172 3.74 -2.84 -6.24
N GLY A 173 4.84 -2.52 -5.56
CA GLY A 173 6.16 -2.30 -6.18
C GLY A 173 6.27 -0.97 -6.93
N TYR A 174 5.37 -0.02 -6.69
CA TYR A 174 5.51 1.35 -7.17
C TYR A 174 6.40 2.17 -6.23
N PHE A 175 7.16 3.07 -6.82
CA PHE A 175 7.98 4.04 -6.10
C PHE A 175 7.65 5.44 -6.61
N ILE A 176 7.59 6.37 -5.67
CA ILE A 176 7.42 7.78 -5.91
C ILE A 176 8.78 8.43 -5.72
N LEU A 177 9.35 8.96 -6.81
CA LEU A 177 10.63 9.63 -6.81
C LEU A 177 10.43 11.13 -6.84
N LYS A 178 11.08 11.84 -5.92
CA LYS A 178 11.29 13.28 -6.04
C LYS A 178 12.67 13.51 -6.64
N LEU A 179 12.76 14.10 -7.81
CA LEU A 179 14.02 14.42 -8.48
C LEU A 179 14.54 15.78 -8.01
N LYS A 180 15.87 15.98 -8.07
CA LYS A 180 16.49 17.28 -7.78
C LYS A 180 16.22 18.30 -8.89
N GLU A 181 16.18 17.83 -10.12
CA GLU A 181 16.03 18.64 -11.34
C GLU A 181 15.00 17.99 -12.28
N ILE A 182 14.63 18.73 -13.32
CA ILE A 182 13.74 18.21 -14.37
C ILE A 182 14.50 17.15 -15.18
N GLU A 183 13.88 16.01 -15.42
CA GLU A 183 14.43 14.91 -16.21
C GLU A 183 13.90 15.01 -17.64
N ASN A 184 14.82 15.20 -18.59
CA ASN A 184 14.48 15.35 -20.01
C ASN A 184 14.18 14.00 -20.68
N ASN A 185 14.67 12.89 -20.12
CA ASN A 185 14.37 11.55 -20.61
C ASN A 185 14.00 10.56 -19.49
N PRO A 186 12.76 10.64 -18.95
CA PRO A 186 12.30 9.79 -17.85
C PRO A 186 12.33 8.28 -18.15
N LYS A 187 12.11 7.90 -19.41
CA LYS A 187 12.14 6.49 -19.82
C LYS A 187 13.55 5.92 -19.79
N GLN A 188 14.53 6.67 -20.29
CA GLN A 188 15.94 6.25 -20.22
C GLN A 188 16.45 6.27 -18.78
N PHE A 189 16.05 7.26 -17.98
CA PHE A 189 16.31 7.29 -16.55
C PHE A 189 15.86 5.99 -15.88
N ALA A 190 14.61 5.56 -16.10
CA ALA A 190 14.07 4.35 -15.50
C ALA A 190 14.84 3.09 -15.94
N LYS A 191 15.16 2.99 -17.24
CA LYS A 191 15.98 1.88 -17.79
C LYS A 191 17.36 1.82 -17.13
N ASN A 192 18.03 2.96 -16.93
CA ASN A 192 19.34 3.02 -16.30
C ASN A 192 19.32 2.55 -14.83
N HIS A 193 18.18 2.63 -14.16
CA HIS A 193 18.00 2.18 -12.78
C HIS A 193 17.35 0.80 -12.67
N GLY A 194 17.14 0.09 -13.79
CA GLY A 194 16.54 -1.25 -13.79
C GLY A 194 15.08 -1.26 -13.28
N VAL A 195 14.32 -0.21 -13.61
CA VAL A 195 12.92 -0.03 -13.20
C VAL A 195 12.07 0.36 -14.40
N LYS A 196 10.77 0.09 -14.30
CA LYS A 196 9.79 0.44 -15.33
C LYS A 196 9.27 1.86 -15.10
N PHE A 197 9.35 2.69 -16.14
CA PHE A 197 8.71 4.01 -16.16
C PHE A 197 7.17 3.88 -16.16
N ILE A 198 6.49 4.68 -15.33
CA ILE A 198 5.01 4.72 -15.27
C ILE A 198 4.51 6.11 -15.65
N SER A 199 4.91 7.16 -14.92
CA SER A 199 4.50 8.53 -15.20
C SER A 199 5.52 9.55 -14.70
N TYR A 200 5.43 10.78 -15.22
CA TYR A 200 6.28 11.90 -14.81
C TYR A 200 5.49 13.19 -14.73
N TYR A 201 5.72 13.95 -13.66
CA TYR A 201 5.11 15.25 -13.38
C TYR A 201 6.22 16.30 -13.29
N PRO A 202 6.59 16.95 -14.40
CA PRO A 202 7.72 17.88 -14.46
C PRO A 202 7.57 19.07 -13.51
N LYS A 203 6.36 19.62 -13.36
CA LYS A 203 6.09 20.77 -12.48
C LYS A 203 6.47 20.50 -11.02
N SER A 204 6.38 19.24 -10.59
CA SER A 204 6.72 18.83 -9.24
C SER A 204 8.03 18.04 -9.19
N ASN A 205 8.75 17.84 -10.29
CA ASN A 205 9.88 16.93 -10.38
C ASN A 205 9.57 15.53 -9.77
N THR A 206 8.34 15.04 -9.97
CA THR A 206 7.90 13.75 -9.42
C THR A 206 7.86 12.70 -10.51
N MET A 207 8.52 11.57 -10.33
CA MET A 207 8.45 10.43 -11.24
C MET A 207 7.83 9.24 -10.51
N ILE A 208 6.88 8.58 -11.16
CA ILE A 208 6.34 7.29 -10.70
C ILE A 208 6.99 6.20 -11.53
N ILE A 209 7.57 5.23 -10.84
CA ILE A 209 8.21 4.06 -11.44
C ILE A 209 7.67 2.80 -10.77
N ARG A 210 7.90 1.66 -11.40
CA ARG A 210 7.56 0.34 -10.86
C ARG A 210 8.75 -0.60 -10.94
N MET A 211 8.89 -1.46 -9.95
CA MET A 211 9.87 -2.54 -9.96
C MET A 211 9.67 -3.52 -11.12
N GLU A 212 10.77 -4.11 -11.58
CA GLU A 212 10.73 -5.25 -12.50
C GLU A 212 10.49 -6.57 -11.76
N ASN A 213 9.91 -7.54 -12.46
CA ASN A 213 9.67 -8.88 -11.92
C ASN A 213 10.99 -9.54 -11.50
N GLY A 214 11.00 -10.19 -10.34
CA GLY A 214 12.17 -10.87 -9.76
C GLY A 214 13.14 -9.96 -9.01
N THR A 215 12.89 -8.65 -8.92
CA THR A 215 13.79 -7.71 -8.22
C THR A 215 13.50 -7.58 -6.72
N ASN A 216 14.47 -7.10 -5.96
CA ASN A 216 14.38 -6.93 -4.52
C ASN A 216 13.99 -5.49 -4.15
N ILE A 217 12.89 -5.31 -3.42
CA ILE A 217 12.34 -3.98 -3.08
C ILE A 217 13.29 -3.13 -2.25
N THR A 218 14.01 -3.77 -1.32
CA THR A 218 14.96 -3.07 -0.45
C THR A 218 16.18 -2.63 -1.24
N GLU A 219 16.68 -3.49 -2.12
CA GLU A 219 17.82 -3.19 -2.99
C GLU A 219 17.47 -2.10 -4.00
N THR A 220 16.34 -2.23 -4.70
CA THR A 220 15.83 -1.20 -5.62
C THR A 220 15.69 0.14 -4.91
N PHE A 221 15.11 0.17 -3.70
CA PHE A 221 15.04 1.38 -2.89
C PHE A 221 16.41 2.00 -2.63
N HIS A 222 17.39 1.19 -2.22
CA HIS A 222 18.74 1.67 -1.89
C HIS A 222 19.45 2.23 -3.13
N ASN A 223 19.37 1.52 -4.25
CA ASN A 223 19.98 1.94 -5.52
C ASN A 223 19.38 3.28 -5.99
N LEU A 224 18.06 3.43 -5.92
CA LEU A 224 17.38 4.68 -6.25
C LEU A 224 17.80 5.80 -5.29
N LYS A 225 17.83 5.54 -3.99
CA LYS A 225 18.15 6.56 -2.97
C LYS A 225 19.60 7.05 -3.06
N GLN A 226 20.52 6.21 -3.53
CA GLN A 226 21.93 6.57 -3.74
C GLN A 226 22.15 7.39 -5.02
N SER A 227 21.16 7.45 -5.92
CA SER A 227 21.29 8.16 -7.19
C SER A 227 21.44 9.68 -6.96
N PRO A 228 22.44 10.34 -7.58
CA PRO A 228 22.70 11.76 -7.36
C PRO A 228 21.59 12.67 -7.89
N SER A 229 20.76 12.20 -8.83
CA SER A 229 19.63 12.95 -9.40
C SER A 229 18.35 12.83 -8.59
N ILE A 230 18.29 11.91 -7.63
CA ILE A 230 17.13 11.69 -6.77
C ILE A 230 17.30 12.47 -5.45
N LYS A 231 16.24 13.21 -5.07
CA LYS A 231 16.12 13.92 -3.80
C LYS A 231 15.45 13.05 -2.73
N ASN A 232 14.36 12.37 -3.09
CA ASN A 232 13.64 11.45 -2.20
C ASN A 232 13.12 10.24 -2.96
N VAL A 233 12.97 9.14 -2.23
CA VAL A 233 12.38 7.89 -2.70
C VAL A 233 11.38 7.44 -1.64
N ASP A 234 10.14 7.24 -2.05
CA ASP A 234 9.10 6.64 -1.22
C ASP A 234 8.56 5.39 -1.91
N VAL A 235 8.31 4.32 -1.15
CA VAL A 235 7.60 3.13 -1.62
C VAL A 235 6.11 3.38 -1.45
N GLU A 236 5.31 3.13 -2.48
CA GLU A 236 3.86 3.21 -2.36
C GLU A 236 3.35 2.03 -1.52
N VAL A 237 2.67 2.37 -0.43
CA VAL A 237 1.83 1.46 0.35
C VAL A 237 0.40 1.91 0.10
N LEU A 238 -0.41 1.06 -0.49
CA LEU A 238 -1.84 1.32 -0.62
C LEU A 238 -2.51 0.96 0.70
N ASP A 239 -3.00 1.98 1.37
CA ASP A 239 -3.82 1.96 2.57
C ASP A 239 -5.22 2.49 2.21
N GLY A 240 -6.25 1.72 2.51
CA GLY A 240 -7.62 2.05 2.09
C GLY A 240 -8.63 1.07 2.61
N PHE A 241 -8.33 0.42 3.73
CA PHE A 241 -9.22 -0.54 4.35
C PHE A 241 -9.99 0.21 5.44
N PRO A 242 -11.31 0.40 5.29
CA PRO A 242 -12.08 1.07 6.32
C PRO A 242 -11.90 0.32 7.65
N ILE A 243 -11.52 1.06 8.68
CA ILE A 243 -11.62 0.61 10.06
C ILE A 243 -13.13 0.50 10.31
N LEU A 244 -13.64 -0.71 10.50
CA LEU A 244 -14.96 -0.89 11.11
C LEU A 244 -14.78 -0.62 12.61
N ASP A 245 -15.10 0.60 13.02
CA ASP A 245 -15.31 0.98 14.42
C ASP A 245 -16.50 0.21 15.04
#